data_AF-A0A7Y3NQT9-F1
#
_entry.id   AF-A0A7Y3NQT9-F1
#
_cell.length_a   1.000
_cell.length_b   1.000
_cell.length_c   1.000
_cell.angle_alpha   90.00
_cell.angle_beta   90.00
_cell.angle_gamma   90.00
#
_symmetry.space_group_name_H-M   'P 1'
#
loop_
_entity.id
_entity.type
_entity.pdbx_description
1 polymer ?
#
loop_
_entity_poly.entity_id
_entity_poly.type
_entity_poly.pdbx_seq_one_letter_code
_entity_poly.pdbx_strand_id
1 'polypeptide(L)'
;MANTAQARKRARQAVKQNAHNSSLRSELRTAIKKVIKAVEAGDKAAAQVVFQSSVSTVDSIADKKIIHKNKAARHKSRLSAAIKAMA
;
A
#
# COMPACT_ATOMS: atom_id res chain seq x y z
N MET A 1 29.29 11.09 -8.68
CA MET A 1 28.88 11.88 -9.86
C MET A 1 28.64 10.92 -11.03
N ALA A 2 27.57 11.10 -11.81
CA ALA A 2 27.23 10.19 -12.90
C ALA A 2 28.13 10.45 -14.12
N ASN A 3 29.35 9.93 -14.11
CA ASN A 3 30.41 10.36 -15.02
C ASN A 3 30.33 9.74 -16.42
N THR A 4 29.64 8.59 -16.57
CA THR A 4 29.41 7.96 -17.89
C THR A 4 28.03 8.33 -18.44
N ALA A 5 27.86 8.28 -19.77
CA ALA A 5 26.56 8.55 -20.41
C ALA A 5 25.45 7.61 -19.90
N GLN A 6 25.79 6.35 -19.67
CA GLN A 6 24.87 5.36 -19.09
C GLN A 6 24.48 5.71 -17.65
N ALA A 7 25.43 6.14 -16.82
CA ALA A 7 25.14 6.57 -15.45
C ALA A 7 24.21 7.79 -15.42
N ARG A 8 24.43 8.79 -16.30
CA ARG A 8 23.52 9.96 -16.40
C ARG A 8 22.11 9.54 -16.81
N LYS A 9 21.98 8.59 -17.74
CA LYS A 9 20.68 8.03 -18.15
C LYS A 9 19.99 7.34 -16.96
N ARG A 10 20.70 6.50 -16.22
CA ARG A 10 20.17 5.80 -15.03
C ARG A 10 19.72 6.78 -13.95
N ALA A 11 20.47 7.85 -13.69
CA ALA A 11 20.08 8.90 -12.74
C ALA A 11 18.73 9.55 -13.12
N ARG A 12 18.53 9.90 -14.40
CA ARG A 12 17.24 10.46 -14.88
C ARG A 12 16.09 9.46 -14.75
N GLN A 13 16.33 8.18 -15.04
CA GLN A 13 15.31 7.13 -14.90
C GLN A 13 14.93 6.92 -13.42
N ALA A 14 15.91 6.94 -12.52
CA ALA A 14 15.70 6.75 -11.09
C ALA A 14 14.79 7.82 -10.49
N VAL A 15 14.93 9.09 -10.89
CA VAL A 15 14.05 10.19 -10.43
C VAL A 15 12.59 9.91 -10.83
N LYS A 16 12.34 9.53 -12.09
CA LYS A 16 10.98 9.22 -12.58
C LYS A 16 10.38 8.01 -11.85
N GLN A 17 11.17 6.94 -11.70
CA GLN A 17 10.73 5.74 -10.99
C GLN A 17 10.47 6.00 -9.51
N ASN A 18 11.29 6.82 -8.86
CA ASN A 18 11.09 7.18 -7.45
C ASN A 18 9.77 7.92 -7.26
N ALA A 19 9.48 8.93 -8.09
CA ALA A 19 8.23 9.70 -8.03
C ALA A 19 6.98 8.82 -8.24
N HIS A 20 7.03 7.88 -9.19
CA HIS A 20 5.94 6.93 -9.40
C HIS A 20 5.80 5.93 -8.23
N ASN A 21 6.92 5.41 -7.70
CA ASN A 21 6.89 4.44 -6.62
C ASN A 21 6.55 5.10 -5.27
N SER A 22 6.80 6.41 -5.11
CA SER A 22 6.40 7.15 -3.92
C SER A 22 4.89 7.37 -3.90
N SER A 23 4.25 7.70 -5.04
CA SER A 23 2.80 7.84 -5.12
C SER A 23 2.07 6.53 -4.79
N LEU A 24 2.50 5.40 -5.37
CA LEU A 24 1.93 4.07 -5.05
C LEU A 24 2.12 3.69 -3.57
N ARG A 25 3.28 4.01 -2.98
CA ARG A 25 3.49 3.77 -1.54
C ARG A 25 2.60 4.66 -0.68
N SER A 26 2.31 5.88 -1.10
CA SER A 26 1.39 6.78 -0.40
C SER A 26 -0.06 6.28 -0.51
N GLU A 27 -0.48 5.83 -1.68
CA GLU A 27 -1.80 5.21 -1.90
C GLU A 27 -2.00 3.99 -1.00
N LEU A 28 -1.02 3.08 -0.95
CA LEU A 28 -1.03 1.92 -0.06
C LEU A 28 -1.24 2.32 1.42
N ARG A 29 -0.49 3.32 1.90
CA ARG A 29 -0.59 3.79 3.29
C ARG A 29 -1.97 4.39 3.56
N THR A 30 -2.52 5.12 2.60
CA THR A 30 -3.86 5.71 2.68
C THR A 30 -4.93 4.63 2.74
N ALA A 31 -4.86 3.59 1.92
CA ALA A 31 -5.80 2.46 1.97
C ALA A 31 -5.78 1.78 3.35
N ILE A 32 -4.59 1.50 3.89
CA ILE A 32 -4.45 0.93 5.24
C ILE A 32 -5.04 1.88 6.30
N LYS A 33 -4.75 3.18 6.22
CA LYS A 33 -5.26 4.18 7.17
C LYS A 33 -6.78 4.31 7.13
N LYS A 34 -7.41 4.19 5.95
CA LYS A 34 -8.87 4.21 5.81
C LYS A 34 -9.53 3.06 6.58
N VAL A 35 -8.99 1.85 6.48
CA VAL A 35 -9.51 0.69 7.24
C VAL A 35 -9.33 0.91 8.74
N ILE A 36 -8.14 1.34 9.18
CA ILE A 36 -7.88 1.60 10.61
C ILE A 36 -8.88 2.62 11.17
N LYS A 37 -9.11 3.73 10.45
CA LYS A 37 -10.10 4.73 10.86
C LYS A 37 -11.53 4.18 10.91
N ALA A 38 -11.90 3.30 9.98
CA ALA A 38 -13.22 2.67 10.00
C ALA A 38 -13.37 1.71 11.19
N VAL A 39 -12.30 1.01 11.57
CA VAL A 39 -12.25 0.19 12.79
C VAL A 39 -12.37 1.05 14.04
N GLU A 40 -11.65 2.17 14.10
CA GLU A 40 -11.73 3.14 15.22
C GLU A 40 -13.11 3.78 15.36
N ALA A 41 -13.85 3.94 14.25
CA ALA A 41 -15.20 4.49 14.26
C ALA A 41 -16.27 3.55 14.84
N GLY A 42 -15.95 2.26 15.04
CA GLY A 42 -16.83 1.31 15.74
C GLY A 42 -17.91 0.63 14.89
N ASP A 43 -18.09 1.01 13.62
CA ASP A 43 -19.04 0.33 12.71
C ASP A 43 -18.36 -0.82 11.96
N LYS A 44 -18.66 -2.06 12.39
CA LYS A 44 -18.12 -3.29 11.81
C LYS A 44 -18.55 -3.52 10.37
N ALA A 45 -19.79 -3.19 10.01
CA ALA A 45 -20.29 -3.39 8.65
C ALA A 45 -19.60 -2.42 7.68
N ALA A 46 -19.51 -1.14 8.06
CA ALA A 46 -18.77 -0.15 7.29
C ALA A 46 -17.28 -0.51 7.17
N ALA A 47 -16.64 -0.97 8.26
CA ALA A 47 -15.24 -1.39 8.25
C ALA A 47 -14.99 -2.56 7.27
N GLN A 48 -15.92 -3.52 7.19
CA GLN A 48 -15.80 -4.64 6.25
C GLN A 48 -15.86 -4.17 4.78
N VAL A 49 -16.75 -3.23 4.45
CA VAL A 49 -16.86 -2.67 3.09
C VAL A 49 -15.59 -1.91 2.71
N VAL A 50 -15.08 -1.08 3.61
CA VAL A 50 -13.83 -0.33 3.41
C VAL A 50 -12.64 -1.29 3.29
N PHE A 51 -12.63 -2.39 4.04
CA PHE A 51 -11.59 -3.41 3.94
C PHE A 51 -11.59 -4.08 2.57
N GLN A 52 -12.74 -4.52 2.05
CA GLN A 52 -12.79 -5.18 0.74
C GLN A 52 -12.29 -4.30 -0.40
N SER A 53 -12.69 -3.02 -0.42
CA SER A 53 -12.16 -2.07 -1.40
C SER A 53 -10.65 -1.84 -1.25
N SER A 54 -10.16 -1.76 0.00
CA SER A 54 -8.74 -1.54 0.29
C SER A 54 -7.85 -2.75 -0.05
N VAL A 55 -8.37 -3.98 0.05
CA VAL A 55 -7.64 -5.21 -0.29
C VAL A 55 -7.24 -5.22 -1.77
N SER A 56 -8.16 -4.85 -2.67
CA SER A 56 -7.88 -4.78 -4.11
C SER A 56 -6.72 -3.83 -4.43
N THR A 57 -6.70 -2.66 -3.81
CA THR A 57 -5.61 -1.68 -3.96
C THR A 57 -4.28 -2.21 -3.41
N VAL A 58 -4.29 -2.82 -2.23
CA VAL A 58 -3.08 -3.37 -1.59
C VAL A 58 -2.45 -4.47 -2.46
N ASP A 59 -3.25 -5.39 -2.97
CA ASP A 59 -2.77 -6.51 -3.79
C ASP A 59 -2.28 -6.02 -5.16
N SER A 60 -2.98 -5.09 -5.79
CA SER A 60 -2.54 -4.46 -7.05
C SER A 60 -1.17 -3.77 -6.92
N ILE A 61 -0.89 -3.13 -5.79
CA ILE A 61 0.40 -2.48 -5.51
C ILE A 61 1.49 -3.52 -5.23
N ALA A 62 1.14 -4.63 -4.58
CA ALA A 62 2.06 -5.74 -4.32
C ALA A 62 2.47 -6.46 -5.61
N ASP A 63 1.55 -6.63 -6.56
CA ASP A 63 1.84 -7.24 -7.86
C ASP A 63 2.80 -6.38 -8.70
N LYS A 64 2.71 -5.05 -8.58
CA LYS A 64 3.68 -4.09 -9.15
C LYS A 64 5.07 -4.14 -8.46
N LYS A 65 5.29 -5.05 -7.51
CA LYS A 65 6.53 -5.23 -6.74
C LYS A 65 6.98 -3.98 -5.96
N ILE A 66 6.06 -3.06 -5.69
CA ILE A 66 6.34 -1.88 -4.85
C ILE A 66 6.52 -2.29 -3.38
N ILE A 67 5.79 -3.32 -2.96
CA ILE A 67 5.97 -4.02 -1.69
C ILE A 67 6.04 -5.52 -1.93
N HIS A 68 6.68 -6.26 -1.03
CA HIS A 68 6.70 -7.71 -1.10
C HIS A 68 5.31 -8.29 -0.79
N LYS A 69 4.94 -9.40 -1.44
CA LYS A 69 3.65 -10.08 -1.23
C LYS A 69 3.43 -10.48 0.23
N ASN A 70 4.47 -10.97 0.92
CA ASN A 70 4.41 -11.24 2.37
C ASN A 70 4.09 -10.01 3.22
N LYS A 71 4.55 -8.81 2.82
CA LYS A 71 4.20 -7.58 3.53
C LYS A 71 2.73 -7.24 3.31
N ALA A 72 2.21 -7.40 2.09
CA ALA A 72 0.79 -7.24 1.78
C ALA A 72 -0.07 -8.23 2.60
N ALA A 73 0.28 -9.52 2.56
CA ALA A 73 -0.39 -10.56 3.34
C ALA A 73 -0.41 -10.26 4.84
N ARG A 74 0.71 -9.79 5.40
CA ARG A 74 0.78 -9.38 6.82
C ARG A 74 -0.16 -8.22 7.13
N HIS A 75 -0.26 -7.21 6.25
CA HIS A 75 -1.20 -6.11 6.44
C HIS A 75 -2.66 -6.59 6.38
N LYS A 76 -3.01 -7.43 5.39
CA LYS A 76 -4.35 -8.01 5.27
C LYS A 76 -4.74 -8.82 6.50
N SER A 77 -3.85 -9.70 6.96
CA SER A 77 -4.07 -10.53 8.15
C SER A 77 -4.32 -9.69 9.41
N ARG A 78 -3.50 -8.66 9.66
CA ARG A 78 -3.67 -7.78 10.83
C ARG A 78 -4.96 -6.97 10.79
N LEU A 79 -5.32 -6.41 9.63
CA LEU A 79 -6.55 -5.64 9.48
C LEU A 79 -7.80 -6.51 9.63
N SER A 80 -7.78 -7.71 9.04
CA SER A 80 -8.87 -8.67 9.20
C SER A 80 -9.05 -9.13 10.65
N ALA A 81 -7.95 -9.37 11.37
CA ALA A 81 -7.99 -9.69 12.80
C ALA A 81 -8.58 -8.54 13.63
N ALA A 82 -8.22 -7.29 13.32
CA ALA A 82 -8.77 -6.11 13.99
C ALA A 82 -10.29 -6.00 13.79
N ILE A 83 -10.79 -6.16 12.56
CA ILE A 83 -12.24 -6.15 12.27
C ILE A 83 -12.96 -7.30 12.98
N LYS A 84 -12.37 -8.49 13.00
CA LYS A 84 -12.93 -9.65 13.70
C LYS A 84 -13.07 -9.40 15.20
N ALA A 85 -12.12 -8.66 15.79
CA ALA A 85 -12.12 -8.35 17.21
C ALA A 85 -13.14 -7.28 17.62
N MET A 86 -13.77 -6.55 16.68
CA MET A 86 -14.72 -5.47 16.96
C MET A 86 -16.07 -5.91 17.56
N ALA A 87 -16.25 -7.18 17.94
CA ALA A 87 -17.48 -7.77 18.49
C ALA A 87 -18.76 -7.29 17.78
#